data_AF-A0A842RBS7-F1
#
_entry.id   AF-A0A842RBS7-F1
#
_cell.length_a   1.000
_cell.length_b   1.000
_cell.length_c   1.000
_cell.angle_alpha   90.00
_cell.angle_beta   90.00
_cell.angle_gamma   90.00
#
_symmetry.space_group_name_H-M   'P 1'
#
loop_
_entity.id
_entity.type
_entity.pdbx_description
1 polymer ?
#
loop_
_entity_poly.entity_id
_entity_poly.type
_entity_poly.pdbx_seq_one_letter_code
_entity_poly.pdbx_strand_id
1 'polypeptide(L)' 'MYFCKHCNKEVLIIAISYSKAFEEELKKLYEQAERGNQLLLINPSPIEPYYCPICETELIIDDEK' A
#
# COMPACT_ATOMS: atom_id res chain seq x y z
N MET A 1 8.77 6.75 2.33
CA MET A 1 7.35 6.32 2.35
C MET A 1 6.84 6.33 0.91
N TYR A 2 5.96 5.42 0.46
CA TYR A 2 5.46 5.52 -0.93
C TYR A 2 4.25 6.44 -1.00
N PHE A 3 4.19 7.26 -2.05
CA PHE A 3 3.11 8.22 -2.22
C PHE A 3 2.63 8.26 -3.67
N CYS A 4 1.32 8.31 -3.84
CA CYS A 4 0.70 8.53 -5.14
C CYS A 4 0.36 10.01 -5.30
N LYS A 5 1.10 10.73 -6.17
CA LYS A 5 0.82 12.14 -6.48
C LYS A 5 -0.56 12.38 -7.09
N HIS A 6 -1.06 11.42 -7.86
CA HIS A 6 -2.34 11.57 -8.54
C HIS A 6 -3.53 11.37 -7.60
N CYS A 7 -3.45 10.38 -6.70
CA CYS A 7 -4.46 10.17 -5.66
C CYS A 7 -4.29 11.11 -4.46
N ASN A 8 -3.13 11.77 -4.34
CA ASN A 8 -2.72 12.52 -3.16
C ASN A 8 -2.86 11.68 -1.87
N LYS A 9 -2.39 10.43 -1.92
CA LYS A 9 -2.47 9.46 -0.83
C LYS A 9 -1.15 8.75 -0.63
N GLU A 10 -0.83 8.53 0.63
CA GLU A 10 0.23 7.63 1.04
C GLU A 10 -0.14 6.18 0.70
N VAL A 11 0.85 5.39 0.32
CA VAL A 11 0.71 3.98 -0.02
C VAL A 11 1.64 3.16 0.86
N LEU A 12 1.06 2.24 1.64
CA LEU A 12 1.80 1.28 2.44
C LEU A 12 2.04 0.02 1.62
N ILE A 13 3.31 -0.34 1.45
CA ILE A 13 3.69 -1.61 0.83
C ILE A 13 3.72 -2.68 1.90
N ILE A 14 2.92 -3.73 1.71
CA ILE A 14 2.80 -4.85 2.64
C ILE A 14 3.14 -6.14 1.91
N ALA A 15 4.18 -6.83 2.37
CA ALA A 15 4.51 -8.18 1.95
C ALA A 15 4.00 -9.16 3.02
N ILE A 16 3.06 -10.03 2.66
CA ILE A 16 2.39 -10.97 3.57
C ILE A 16 2.33 -12.36 2.96
N SER A 17 2.62 -13.38 3.78
CA SER A 17 2.55 -14.79 3.40
C SER A 17 1.13 -15.33 3.56
N TYR A 18 0.59 -15.98 2.54
CA TYR A 18 -0.76 -16.56 2.59
C TYR A 18 -0.82 -17.71 3.60
N SER A 19 -1.52 -17.50 4.72
CA SER A 19 -1.84 -18.51 5.73
C SER A 19 -3.33 -18.42 6.09
N LYS A 20 -3.91 -19.39 6.82
CA LYS A 20 -5.34 -19.29 7.23
C LYS A 20 -5.65 -18.13 8.18
N ALA A 21 -4.65 -17.60 8.90
CA ALA A 21 -4.81 -16.41 9.75
C ALA A 21 -4.85 -15.09 8.95
N PHE A 22 -4.64 -15.16 7.63
CA PHE A 22 -4.47 -14.04 6.72
C PHE A 22 -5.71 -13.17 6.55
N GLU A 23 -6.92 -13.75 6.50
CA GLU A 23 -8.13 -12.97 6.20
C GLU A 23 -8.46 -11.96 7.29
N GLU A 24 -8.28 -12.32 8.57
CA GLU A 24 -8.53 -11.42 9.68
C GLU A 24 -7.46 -10.32 9.79
N GLU A 25 -6.19 -10.67 9.54
CA GLU A 25 -5.10 -9.68 9.51
C GLU A 25 -5.25 -8.71 8.34
N LEU A 26 -5.59 -9.22 7.16
CA LEU A 26 -5.83 -8.40 5.97
C LEU A 26 -6.97 -7.41 6.21
N LYS A 27 -8.07 -7.87 6.81
CA LYS A 27 -9.19 -6.99 7.16
C LYS A 27 -8.76 -5.87 8.12
N LYS A 28 -7.98 -6.18 9.15
CA LYS A 28 -7.45 -5.17 10.10
C LYS A 28 -6.56 -4.15 9.40
N LEU A 29 -5.73 -4.60 8.46
CA LEU A 29 -4.86 -3.70 7.67
C LEU A 29 -5.71 -2.74 6.82
N TYR A 30 -6.74 -3.24 6.13
CA TYR A 30 -7.64 -2.38 5.36
C TYR A 30 -8.38 -1.37 6.25
N GLU A 31 -8.88 -1.79 7.42
CA GLU A 31 -9.53 -0.88 8.38
C GLU A 31 -8.57 0.20 8.90
N GLN A 32 -7.29 -0.14 9.13
CA GLN A 32 -6.27 0.82 9.54
C GLN A 32 -5.94 1.81 8.43
N ALA A 33 -5.73 1.32 7.21
CA ALA A 33 -5.45 2.16 6.04
C ALA A 33 -6.61 3.12 5.75
N GLU A 34 -7.86 2.66 5.88
CA GLU A 34 -9.04 3.50 5.73
C GLU A 34 -9.07 4.63 6.77
N ARG A 35 -8.79 4.32 8.05
CA ARG A 35 -8.70 5.32 9.13
C ARG A 35 -7.56 6.32 8.93
N GLY A 36 -6.43 5.86 8.40
CA GLY A 36 -5.26 6.70 8.08
C GLY A 36 -5.39 7.47 6.77
N ASN A 37 -6.45 7.23 5.98
CA ASN A 37 -6.59 7.70 4.59
C ASN A 37 -5.41 7.29 3.68
N GLN A 38 -4.85 6.11 3.94
CA GLN A 38 -3.74 5.51 3.20
C GLN A 38 -4.27 4.44 2.23
N LEU A 39 -3.46 4.07 1.24
CA LEU A 39 -3.70 2.94 0.34
C LEU A 39 -2.79 1.77 0.71
N LEU A 40 -3.23 0.55 0.42
CA LEU A 40 -2.41 -0.65 0.60
C LEU A 40 -1.99 -1.21 -0.75
N LEU A 41 -0.69 -1.45 -0.91
CA LEU A 41 -0.13 -2.23 -2.01
C LEU A 41 0.38 -3.56 -1.45
N ILE A 42 -0.41 -4.63 -1.66
CA ILE A 42 -0.18 -5.94 -1.06
C ILE A 42 0.56 -6.83 -2.04
N ASN A 43 1.65 -7.45 -1.57
CA ASN A 43 2.47 -8.39 -2.33
C ASN A 43 2.85 -7.88 -3.74
N PRO A 44 3.34 -6.64 -3.89
CA PRO A 44 3.85 -6.22 -5.19
C PRO A 44 5.11 -7.02 -5.57
N SER A 45 5.46 -7.01 -6.86
CA SER A 45 6.76 -7.48 -7.32
C SER A 45 7.87 -6.80 -6.52
N PRO A 46 8.92 -7.50 -6.07
CA PRO A 46 10.03 -6.89 -5.32
C PRO A 46 10.90 -5.97 -6.18
N ILE A 47 10.63 -5.88 -7.49
CA ILE A 47 11.37 -5.08 -8.45
C ILE A 47 10.60 -3.77 -8.68
N GLU A 48 11.24 -2.65 -8.35
CA GLU A 48 10.77 -1.30 -8.64
C GLU A 48 10.76 -0.99 -10.16
N PRO A 49 9.93 -0.04 -10.63
CA PRO A 49 9.07 0.85 -9.84
C PRO A 49 7.75 0.22 -9.38
N TYR A 50 7.19 0.76 -8.28
CA TYR A 50 5.85 0.41 -7.80
C TYR A 50 4.79 1.34 -8.39
N TYR A 51 3.56 0.82 -8.54
CA TYR A 51 2.43 1.54 -9.12
C TYR A 51 1.26 1.62 -8.14
N CYS A 52 0.53 2.74 -8.20
CA CYS A 52 -0.65 2.96 -7.38
C CYS A 52 -1.72 1.90 -7.68
N PRO A 53 -2.29 1.23 -6.65
CA PRO A 53 -3.31 0.20 -6.85
C PRO A 53 -4.67 0.75 -7.34
N ILE A 54 -4.84 2.07 -7.42
CA ILE A 54 -6.09 2.72 -7.83
C ILE A 54 -5.99 3.34 -9.22
N CYS A 55 -4.94 4.12 -9.49
CA CYS A 55 -4.80 4.89 -10.72
C CYS A 55 -3.60 4.50 -11.56
N GLU A 56 -2.88 3.44 -11.17
CA GLU A 56 -1.76 2.83 -11.92
C GLU A 56 -0.59 3.78 -12.22
N THR A 57 -0.57 4.97 -11.63
CA THR A 57 0.57 5.89 -11.73
C THR A 57 1.72 5.42 -10.86
N GLU A 58 2.94 5.62 -11.33
CA GLU A 58 4.15 5.33 -10.58
C GLU A 58 4.15 6.03 -9.22
N LEU A 59 4.47 5.26 -8.17
CA LEU A 59 4.61 5.76 -6.82
C LEU A 59 5.96 6.43 -6.65
N ILE A 60 5.97 7.54 -5.94
CA ILE A 60 7.21 8.23 -5.57
C ILE A 60 7.59 7.87 -4.14
N ILE A 61 8.89 7.94 -3.85
CA ILE A 61 9.39 7.93 -2.48
C ILE A 61 9.23 9.35 -1.95
N ASP A 62 8.39 9.49 -0.94
CA ASP A 62 8.27 10.66 -0.09
C ASP A 62 9.17 10.46 1.14
N ASP A 63 10.22 11.28 1.23
CA ASP A 63 11.24 11.27 2.31
C ASP A 63 10.98 12.39 3.35
N GLU A 64 9.86 13.12 3.25
CA GLU A 64 9.54 14.16 4.22
C GLU A 64 9.12 13.52 5.56
N LYS A 65 9.90 13.86 6.60
CA LYS A 65 9.84 13.35 7.97
C LYS A 65 9.24 14.39 8.91
#